data_AF-A0A931R945-F1
#
_entry.id   AF-A0A931R945-F1
#
_cell.length_a   1.000
_cell.length_b   1.000
_cell.length_c   1.000
_cell.angle_alpha   90.00
_cell.angle_beta   90.00
_cell.angle_gamma   90.00
#
_symmetry.space_group_name_H-M   'P 1'
#
loop_
_entity.id
_entity.type
_entity.pdbx_description
1 polymer ?
#
loop_
_entity_poly.entity_id
_entity_poly.type
_entity_poly.pdbx_seq_one_letter_code
_entity_poly.pdbx_strand_id
1 'polypeptide(L)' 'SPARFLLVSGKPLNEPISRYGPFVMNTRAEIEQTLRELQPGTFVR' A
#
# COMPACT_ATOMS: atom_id res chain seq x y z
N SER A 1 14.91 29.65 16.48
CA SER A 1 14.19 29.01 15.36
C SER A 1 12.88 28.47 15.89
N PRO A 2 11.72 28.76 15.27
CA PRO A 2 10.47 28.10 15.66
C PRO A 2 10.49 26.61 15.28
N ALA A 3 9.66 25.81 15.97
CA ALA A 3 9.48 24.40 15.68
C ALA A 3 8.67 24.18 14.38
N ARG A 4 8.99 23.12 13.62
CA ARG A 4 8.22 22.63 12.47
C ARG A 4 7.83 21.17 12.71
N PHE A 5 6.55 20.87 12.62
CA PHE A 5 6.02 19.52 12.76
C PHE A 5 4.77 19.32 11.91
N LEU A 6 4.46 18.05 11.60
CA LEU A 6 3.23 17.62 10.95
C LEU A 6 2.47 16.74 11.95
N LEU A 7 1.20 17.06 12.21
CA LEU A 7 0.30 16.21 12.97
C LEU A 7 -0.68 15.56 12.00
N VAL A 8 -0.73 14.22 11.98
CA VAL A 8 -1.64 13.44 11.15
C VAL A 8 -2.40 12.47 12.04
N SER A 9 -3.72 12.41 11.87
CA SER A 9 -4.60 11.47 12.55
C SER A 9 -5.60 10.89 11.56
N GLY A 10 -5.99 9.64 11.75
CA GLY A 10 -7.01 8.96 10.94
C GLY A 10 -7.71 7.88 11.74
N LYS A 11 -8.94 7.55 11.33
CA LYS A 11 -9.67 6.41 11.89
C LYS A 11 -8.98 5.11 11.46
N PRO A 12 -8.76 4.14 12.37
CA PRO A 12 -8.24 2.83 11.98
C PRO A 12 -9.15 2.16 10.93
N LEU A 13 -8.54 1.63 9.87
CA LEU A 13 -9.24 0.85 8.84
C LEU A 13 -9.70 -0.51 9.38
N ASN A 14 -8.97 -1.07 10.36
CA ASN A 14 -9.22 -2.42 10.92
C ASN A 14 -9.24 -3.54 9.87
N GLU A 15 -8.50 -3.36 8.79
CA GLU A 15 -8.34 -4.36 7.75
C GLU A 15 -6.98 -5.04 7.85
N PRO A 16 -6.86 -6.31 7.39
CA PRO A 16 -5.57 -6.96 7.23
C PRO A 16 -4.65 -6.15 6.32
N ILE A 17 -3.34 -6.16 6.62
CA ILE A 17 -2.32 -5.45 5.85
C ILE A 17 -1.29 -6.45 5.36
N SER A 18 -1.19 -6.56 4.03
CA SER A 18 -0.17 -7.32 3.31
C SER A 18 0.74 -6.34 2.55
N ARG A 19 2.05 -6.35 2.82
CA ARG A 19 3.02 -5.43 2.18
C ARG A 19 4.09 -6.19 1.42
N TYR A 20 4.41 -5.71 0.22
CA TYR A 20 5.55 -6.19 -0.57
C TYR A 20 6.10 -5.06 -1.44
N GLY A 21 7.31 -4.59 -1.13
CA GLY A 21 7.93 -3.46 -1.85
C GLY A 21 7.00 -2.24 -1.88
N PRO A 22 6.67 -1.69 -3.07
CA PRO A 22 5.79 -0.53 -3.20
C PRO A 22 4.29 -0.87 -3.10
N PHE A 23 3.93 -2.13 -2.89
CA PHE A 23 2.53 -2.57 -2.88
C PHE A 23 2.02 -2.84 -1.46
N VAL A 24 0.85 -2.29 -1.16
CA VAL A 24 0.09 -2.51 0.08
C VAL A 24 -1.30 -2.97 -0.32
N MET A 25 -1.69 -4.16 0.13
CA MET A 25 -2.97 -4.82 -0.16
C MET A 25 -3.54 -5.43 1.12
N ASN A 26 -4.73 -6.03 1.06
CA ASN A 26 -5.32 -6.70 2.21
C ASN A 26 -4.81 -8.14 2.36
N THR A 27 -4.63 -8.86 1.24
CA THR A 27 -4.23 -10.29 1.25
C THR A 27 -2.92 -10.57 0.50
N ARG A 28 -2.30 -11.72 0.79
CA ARG A 28 -1.11 -12.20 0.06
C ARG A 28 -1.43 -12.52 -1.40
N ALA A 29 -2.63 -13.05 -1.68
CA ALA A 29 -3.06 -13.37 -3.04
C ALA A 29 -3.13 -12.13 -3.94
N GLU A 30 -3.61 -10.99 -3.40
CA GLU A 30 -3.63 -9.70 -4.10
C GLU A 30 -2.22 -9.19 -4.44
N ILE A 31 -1.26 -9.38 -3.53
CA ILE A 31 0.15 -9.07 -3.81
C ILE A 31 0.66 -9.94 -4.96
N GLU A 32 0.40 -11.24 -4.93
CA GLU A 32 0.88 -12.14 -5.99
C GLU A 32 0.23 -11.86 -7.34
N GLN A 33 -1.06 -11.49 -7.36
CA GLN A 33 -1.73 -11.01 -8.56
C GLN A 33 -1.08 -9.73 -9.09
N THR A 34 -0.85 -8.75 -8.24
CA THR A 34 -0.18 -7.50 -8.59
C THR A 34 1.19 -7.77 -9.22
N LEU A 35 1.98 -8.66 -8.63
CA LEU A 35 3.29 -9.03 -9.16
C LEU A 35 3.21 -9.68 -10.55
N ARG A 36 2.16 -10.47 -10.83
CA ARG A 36 1.91 -11.04 -12.16
C ARG A 36 1.49 -9.97 -13.17
N GLU A 37 0.71 -8.97 -12.76
CA GLU A 37 0.21 -7.89 -13.63
C GLU A 37 1.25 -6.80 -13.92
N LEU A 38 2.28 -6.67 -13.07
CA LEU A 38 3.37 -5.72 -13.30
C LEU A 38 4.18 -6.05 -14.56
N GLN A 39 4.45 -7.33 -14.81
CA GLN A 39 5.28 -7.75 -15.95
C GLN A 39 4.71 -7.34 -17.31
N PRO A 40 3.42 -7.58 -17.63
CA PRO A 40 2.81 -7.11 -18.87
C PRO A 40 2.42 -5.62 -18.83
N GLY A 41 2.70 -4.90 -17.74
CA GLY A 41 2.30 -3.49 -17.57
C GLY A 41 0.78 -3.30 -17.41
N THR A 42 0.04 -4.34 -17.05
CA THR A 42 -1.43 -4.28 -16.90
C THR A 42 -1.86 -3.84 -15.51
N PHE A 43 -0.93 -3.67 -14.58
CA PHE A 43 -1.20 -3.24 -13.19
C PHE A 43 -1.74 -1.81 -13.10
N VAL A 44 -1.27 -0.89 -13.96
CA VAL A 44 -1.74 0.50 -14.02
C VAL A 44 -2.41 0.71 -15.38
N ARG A 45 -3.67 1.13 -15.37
CA ARG A 45 -4.39 1.59 -16.57
C ARG A 45 -4.73 3.06 -16.43
#